data_AF-A0A3A8S9C3-F1
#
_entry.id   AF-A0A3A8S9C3-F1
#
_cell.length_a   1.000
_cell.length_b   1.000
_cell.length_c   1.000
_cell.angle_alpha   90.00
_cell.angle_beta   90.00
_cell.angle_gamma   90.00
#
_symmetry.space_group_name_H-M   'P 1'
#
loop_
_entity.id
_entity.type
_entity.pdbx_description
1 polymer ?
#
loop_
_entity_poly.entity_id
_entity_poly.type
_entity_poly.pdbx_seq_one_letter_code
_entity_poly.pdbx_strand_id
1 'polypeptide(L)'
;EFEQGPPIEAPVAVRLVGPELETLRTLAARTQQVLETTPGTLYVKNPVQTRRTDLQVEVDREKAGQLGVPAAEVARAVRFGLAGLPAGTFRDEAGEDHPILVRMPLESGAWPALGALERLHVASVTGA
;
A
#
# COMPACT_ATOMS: atom_id res chain seq x y z
N GLU A 1 23.97 12.13 -5.97
CA GLU A 1 23.85 13.46 -5.31
C GLU A 1 23.17 13.25 -3.96
N PHE A 2 23.89 13.49 -2.87
CA PHE A 2 23.46 13.17 -1.51
C PHE A 2 22.72 14.38 -0.92
N GLU A 3 21.41 14.27 -0.70
CA GLU A 3 20.69 15.19 0.19
C GLU A 3 20.98 14.78 1.64
N GLN A 4 22.00 15.36 2.27
CA GLN A 4 22.24 15.24 3.71
C GLN A 4 21.69 16.48 4.45
N GLY A 5 20.55 16.29 5.10
CA GLY A 5 19.90 17.25 5.98
C GLY A 5 18.49 16.80 6.33
N PRO A 6 17.90 17.22 7.46
CA PRO A 6 16.48 16.99 7.71
C PRO A 6 15.66 17.59 6.53
N PRO A 7 14.59 16.92 6.08
CA PRO A 7 13.83 17.37 4.93
C PRO A 7 13.29 18.78 5.18
N ILE A 8 13.84 19.76 4.46
CA ILE A 8 13.32 21.12 4.47
C ILE A 8 12.20 21.22 3.43
N GLU A 9 11.12 21.91 3.78
CA GLU A 9 10.08 22.22 2.79
C GLU A 9 10.67 23.08 1.67
N ALA A 10 10.20 22.83 0.44
CA ALA A 10 10.64 23.60 -0.71
C ALA A 10 10.31 25.09 -0.50
N PRO A 11 11.21 26.04 -0.84
CA PRO A 11 10.96 27.47 -0.69
C PRO A 11 9.73 27.99 -1.43
N VAL A 12 9.31 27.28 -2.48
CA VAL A 12 8.10 27.55 -3.25
C VAL A 12 7.23 26.30 -3.24
N ALA A 13 6.00 26.44 -2.76
CA ALA A 13 5.00 25.38 -2.74
C ALA A 13 3.67 25.89 -3.32
N VAL A 14 3.06 25.09 -4.19
CA VAL A 14 1.75 25.38 -4.77
C VAL A 14 0.75 24.36 -4.25
N ARG A 15 -0.31 24.82 -3.57
CA ARG A 15 -1.37 23.97 -3.04
C ARG A 15 -2.64 24.13 -3.85
N LEU A 16 -3.06 23.05 -4.51
CA LEU A 16 -4.33 22.99 -5.22
C LEU A 16 -5.40 22.39 -4.29
N VAL A 17 -6.55 23.05 -4.18
CA VAL A 17 -7.64 22.64 -3.29
C VAL A 17 -8.93 22.57 -4.09
N GLY A 18 -9.66 21.48 -3.94
CA GLY A 18 -10.92 21.27 -4.66
C GLY A 18 -11.54 19.92 -4.29
N PRO A 19 -12.78 19.68 -4.73
CA PRO A 19 -13.53 18.47 -4.40
C PRO A 19 -13.17 17.27 -5.28
N GLU A 20 -12.69 17.51 -6.51
CA GLU A 20 -12.50 16.47 -7.52
C GLU A 20 -11.01 16.15 -7.73
N LEU A 21 -10.60 14.94 -7.34
CA LEU A 21 -9.20 14.52 -7.38
C LEU A 21 -8.65 14.48 -8.81
N GLU A 22 -9.42 14.00 -9.79
CA GLU A 22 -8.90 13.90 -11.17
C GLU A 22 -8.71 15.28 -11.81
N THR A 23 -9.53 16.25 -11.43
CA THR A 23 -9.34 17.66 -11.81
C THR A 23 -8.07 18.22 -11.17
N LEU A 24 -7.89 17.99 -9.87
CA LEU A 24 -6.71 18.46 -9.14
C LEU A 24 -5.42 17.87 -9.71
N ARG A 25 -5.42 16.61 -10.14
CA ARG A 25 -4.25 15.98 -10.79
C ARG A 25 -3.91 16.63 -12.12
N THR A 26 -4.93 16.89 -12.94
CA THR A 26 -4.76 17.57 -14.22
C THR A 26 -4.15 18.95 -14.02
N LEU A 27 -4.65 19.71 -13.04
CA LEU A 27 -4.12 21.02 -12.68
C LEU A 27 -2.70 20.91 -12.11
N ALA A 28 -2.42 19.93 -11.24
CA ALA A 28 -1.09 19.69 -10.67
C ALA A 28 -0.06 19.40 -11.77
N ALA A 29 -0.41 18.58 -12.76
CA ALA A 29 0.44 18.29 -13.91
C ALA A 29 0.74 19.54 -14.74
N ARG A 30 -0.27 20.40 -14.98
CA ARG A 30 -0.07 21.69 -15.66
C ARG A 30 0.83 22.63 -14.85
N THR A 31 0.61 22.73 -13.55
CA THR A 31 1.44 23.54 -12.65
C THR A 31 2.88 23.05 -12.63
N GLN A 32 3.09 21.74 -12.56
CA GLN A 32 4.40 21.12 -12.66
C GLN A 32 5.09 21.50 -13.97
N GLN A 33 4.41 21.40 -15.11
CA GLN A 33 4.95 21.78 -16.41
C GLN A 33 5.39 23.25 -16.44
N VAL A 34 4.57 24.16 -15.90
CA VAL A 34 4.90 25.59 -15.83
C VAL A 34 6.14 25.82 -14.97
N LEU A 35 6.20 25.19 -13.79
CA LEU A 35 7.35 25.29 -12.90
C LEU A 35 8.60 24.75 -13.59
N GLU A 36 8.58 23.55 -14.18
CA GLU A 36 9.72 22.95 -14.88
C GLU A 36 10.25 23.81 -16.04
N THR A 37 9.38 24.58 -16.70
CA THR A 37 9.79 25.50 -17.79
C THR A 37 10.25 26.87 -17.29
N THR A 38 10.11 27.17 -16.00
CA THR A 38 10.48 28.47 -15.43
C THR A 38 11.99 28.52 -15.13
N PRO A 39 12.75 29.48 -15.68
CA PRO A 39 14.18 29.60 -15.40
C PRO A 39 14.46 29.73 -13.90
N GLY A 40 15.41 28.95 -13.39
CA GLY A 40 15.82 28.97 -11.99
C GLY A 40 15.07 28.00 -11.06
N THR A 41 14.05 27.30 -11.54
CA THR A 41 13.44 26.21 -10.77
C THR A 41 14.27 24.93 -10.89
N LEU A 42 14.46 24.24 -9.77
CA LEU A 42 15.11 22.94 -9.70
C LEU A 42 14.27 22.02 -8.82
N TYR A 43 14.37 20.71 -9.06
CA TYR A 43 13.76 19.66 -8.22
C TYR A 43 12.23 19.80 -8.02
N VAL A 44 11.49 20.09 -9.09
CA VAL A 44 10.01 20.14 -9.05
C VAL A 44 9.45 18.75 -8.73
N LYS A 45 8.68 18.64 -7.63
CA LYS A 45 8.05 17.39 -7.18
C LYS A 45 6.53 17.50 -7.22
N ASN A 46 5.88 16.52 -7.83
CA ASN A 46 4.42 16.40 -7.86
C ASN A 46 3.98 15.08 -7.21
N PRO A 47 3.50 15.11 -5.95
CA PRO A 47 3.15 13.89 -5.22
C PRO A 47 1.93 13.16 -5.78
N VAL A 48 1.08 13.83 -6.57
CA VAL A 48 -0.16 13.23 -7.13
C VAL A 48 0.01 12.73 -8.57
N GLN A 49 1.20 12.88 -9.15
CA GLN A 49 1.55 12.42 -10.50
C GLN A 49 1.37 10.90 -10.64
N THR A 50 1.81 10.14 -9.64
CA THR A 50 1.71 8.68 -9.66
C THR A 50 0.31 8.23 -9.31
N ARG A 51 -0.32 7.47 -10.19
CA ARG A 51 -1.56 6.75 -9.89
C ARG A 51 -1.23 5.51 -9.06
N ARG A 52 -1.71 5.50 -7.81
CA ARG A 52 -1.68 4.29 -7.00
C ARG A 52 -2.83 3.40 -7.46
N THR A 53 -2.51 2.16 -7.82
CA THR A 53 -3.50 1.13 -8.08
C THR A 53 -3.79 0.44 -6.76
N ASP A 54 -5.04 0.53 -6.30
CA ASP A 54 -5.50 -0.15 -5.10
C ASP A 54 -6.37 -1.36 -5.51
N LEU A 55 -6.15 -2.48 -4.85
CA LEU A 55 -6.95 -3.70 -5.03
C LEU A 55 -7.94 -3.80 -3.87
N GLN A 56 -9.22 -3.90 -4.21
CA GLN A 56 -10.28 -4.06 -3.23
C GLN A 56 -10.75 -5.52 -3.22
N VAL A 57 -10.71 -6.14 -2.04
CA VAL A 57 -11.32 -7.46 -1.83
C VAL A 57 -12.77 -7.24 -1.44
N GLU A 58 -13.68 -7.60 -2.33
CA GLU A 58 -15.12 -7.58 -2.07
C GLU A 58 -15.59 -8.96 -1.62
N VAL A 59 -16.19 -9.02 -0.43
CA VAL A 59 -16.64 -10.27 0.19
C VAL A 59 -18.14 -10.39 0.03
N ASP A 60 -18.60 -11.51 -0.53
CA ASP A 60 -20.01 -11.90 -0.50
C ASP A 60 -20.43 -12.21 0.94
N ARG A 61 -21.14 -11.25 1.55
CA ARG A 61 -21.56 -11.33 2.95
C ARG A 61 -22.65 -12.37 3.18
N GLU A 62 -23.50 -12.60 2.20
CA GLU A 62 -24.60 -13.56 2.32
C GLU A 62 -24.03 -14.98 2.37
N LYS A 63 -23.15 -15.29 1.42
CA LYS A 63 -22.45 -16.58 1.39
C LYS A 63 -21.56 -16.78 2.61
N ALA A 64 -20.82 -15.75 3.03
CA ALA A 64 -19.99 -15.82 4.23
C ALA A 64 -20.85 -16.08 5.49
N GLY A 65 -22.03 -15.45 5.60
CA GLY A 65 -22.97 -15.68 6.70
C GLY A 65 -23.50 -17.12 6.73
N GLN A 66 -23.89 -17.67 5.58
CA GLN A 66 -24.36 -19.06 5.47
C GLN A 66 -23.29 -20.08 5.83
N LEU A 67 -22.04 -19.81 5.49
CA LEU A 67 -20.89 -20.67 5.80
C LEU A 67 -20.29 -20.41 7.19
N GLY A 68 -20.85 -19.48 7.98
CA GLY A 68 -20.33 -19.14 9.30
C GLY A 68 -18.91 -18.56 9.25
N VAL A 69 -18.58 -17.77 8.23
CA VAL A 69 -17.28 -17.13 8.04
C VAL A 69 -17.37 -15.66 8.47
N PRO A 70 -16.79 -15.28 9.62
CA PRO A 70 -16.75 -13.88 10.06
C PRO A 70 -15.90 -13.01 9.13
N ALA A 71 -16.29 -11.75 8.94
CA ALA A 71 -15.50 -10.81 8.15
C ALA A 71 -14.04 -10.64 8.66
N ALA A 72 -13.84 -10.76 9.97
CA ALA A 72 -12.51 -10.71 10.59
C ALA A 72 -11.62 -11.89 10.14
N GLU A 73 -12.20 -13.08 9.94
CA GLU A 73 -11.48 -14.25 9.44
C GLU A 73 -11.04 -14.03 7.99
N VAL A 74 -11.91 -13.49 7.15
CA VAL A 74 -11.57 -13.15 5.77
C VAL A 74 -10.45 -12.12 5.72
N ALA A 75 -10.54 -11.04 6.51
CA ALA A 75 -9.50 -10.03 6.58
C ALA A 75 -8.14 -10.61 7.03
N ARG A 76 -8.15 -11.51 8.04
CA ARG A 76 -6.94 -12.19 8.51
C ARG A 76 -6.35 -13.10 7.42
N ALA A 77 -7.19 -13.86 6.72
CA ALA A 77 -6.77 -14.74 5.65
C ALA A 77 -6.15 -13.94 4.48
N VAL A 78 -6.79 -12.87 4.04
CA VAL A 78 -6.25 -12.00 2.97
C VAL A 78 -4.90 -11.43 3.37
N ARG A 79 -4.77 -10.94 4.61
CA ARG A 79 -3.50 -10.43 5.13
C ARG A 79 -2.42 -11.52 5.17
N PHE A 80 -2.76 -12.72 5.63
CA PHE A 80 -1.85 -13.87 5.63
C PHE A 80 -1.35 -14.22 4.22
N GLY A 81 -2.25 -14.18 3.24
CA GLY A 81 -1.93 -14.52 1.86
C GLY A 81 -1.07 -13.48 1.13
N LEU A 82 -1.24 -12.19 1.44
CA LEU A 82 -0.56 -11.10 0.75
C LEU A 82 0.61 -10.52 1.56
N ALA A 83 0.38 -10.08 2.80
CA ALA A 83 1.39 -9.36 3.60
C ALA A 83 2.12 -10.28 4.60
N GLY A 84 1.53 -11.43 4.93
CA GLY A 84 1.93 -12.24 6.06
C GLY A 84 1.37 -11.73 7.40
N LEU A 85 1.47 -12.58 8.40
CA LEU A 85 1.08 -12.28 9.78
C LEU A 85 2.33 -12.21 10.67
N PRO A 86 2.40 -11.24 11.58
CA PRO A 86 3.49 -11.19 12.55
C PRO A 86 3.39 -12.37 13.52
N ALA A 87 4.49 -13.10 13.68
CA ALA A 87 4.63 -14.16 14.67
C ALA A 87 5.46 -13.74 15.89
N GLY A 88 6.31 -12.73 15.73
CA GLY A 88 7.14 -12.21 16.80
C GLY A 88 8.27 -11.32 16.28
N THR A 89 9.23 -11.06 17.15
CA THR A 89 10.42 -10.26 16.84
C THR A 89 11.65 -11.04 17.31
N PHE A 90 12.65 -11.12 16.46
CA PHE A 90 13.97 -11.64 16.80
C PHE A 90 14.90 -10.46 17.08
N ARG A 91 15.58 -10.48 18.23
CA ARG A 91 16.62 -9.49 18.54
C ARG A 91 17.98 -10.10 18.28
N ASP A 92 18.80 -9.40 17.50
CA ASP A 92 20.16 -9.86 17.21
C ASP A 92 21.17 -9.46 18.29
N GLU A 93 22.43 -9.88 18.10
CA GLU A 93 23.54 -9.59 19.04
C GLU A 93 23.89 -8.10 19.11
N ALA A 94 23.58 -7.32 18.07
CA ALA A 94 23.77 -5.87 18.04
C ALA A 94 22.61 -5.12 18.75
N GLY A 95 21.54 -5.82 19.12
CA GLY A 95 20.36 -5.28 19.78
C GLY A 95 19.30 -4.76 18.81
N GLU A 96 19.40 -5.07 17.51
CA GLU A 96 18.40 -4.69 16.51
C GLU A 96 17.22 -5.68 16.49
N ASP A 97 16.01 -5.14 16.31
CA ASP A 97 14.76 -5.89 16.31
C ASP A 97 14.31 -6.22 14.87
N HIS A 98 14.20 -7.52 14.57
CA HIS A 98 13.81 -8.06 13.28
C HIS A 98 12.43 -8.72 13.36
N PRO A 99 11.38 -8.21 12.68
CA PRO A 99 10.06 -8.81 12.73
C PRO A 99 10.02 -10.15 11.97
N ILE A 100 9.47 -11.17 12.62
CA ILE A 100 9.22 -12.48 12.02
C ILE A 100 7.79 -12.49 11.46
N LEU A 101 7.67 -12.72 10.15
CA LEU A 101 6.40 -12.81 9.44
C LEU A 101 6.16 -14.23 8.92
N VAL A 102 4.96 -14.77 9.16
CA VAL A 102 4.48 -16.03 8.58
C VAL A 102 3.58 -15.70 7.41
N ARG A 103 3.86 -16.27 6.24
CA ARG A 103 3.13 -15.99 5.00
C ARG A 103 3.01 -17.23 4.14
N MET A 104 2.12 -17.17 3.15
CA MET A 104 2.07 -18.20 2.11
C MET A 104 3.34 -18.19 1.23
N PRO A 105 3.72 -19.34 0.65
CA PRO A 105 4.84 -19.41 -0.28
C PRO A 105 4.63 -18.48 -1.49
N LEU A 106 5.69 -17.81 -1.93
CA LEU A 106 5.69 -16.99 -3.14
C LEU A 106 5.97 -17.88 -4.36
N GLU A 107 5.07 -17.89 -5.33
CA GLU A 107 5.21 -18.75 -6.52
C GLU A 107 6.17 -18.18 -7.58
N SER A 108 6.33 -16.86 -7.65
CA SER A 108 7.16 -16.22 -8.66
C SER A 108 7.67 -14.85 -8.17
N GLY A 109 8.90 -14.81 -7.67
CA GLY A 109 9.58 -13.58 -7.27
C GLY A 109 9.24 -13.08 -5.86
N ALA A 110 9.73 -11.88 -5.51
CA ALA A 110 9.64 -11.30 -4.17
C ALA A 110 8.25 -10.73 -3.81
N TRP A 111 7.28 -10.77 -4.73
CA TRP A 111 5.98 -10.12 -4.58
C TRP A 111 4.83 -11.13 -4.54
N PRO A 112 3.82 -10.92 -3.67
CA PRO A 112 2.62 -11.76 -3.65
C PRO A 112 1.86 -11.61 -4.97
N ALA A 113 1.67 -12.72 -5.68
CA ALA A 113 0.80 -12.76 -6.85
C ALA A 113 -0.68 -12.80 -6.42
N LEU A 114 -1.57 -12.17 -7.18
CA LEU A 114 -3.02 -12.26 -6.95
C LEU A 114 -3.52 -13.72 -6.92
N GLY A 115 -2.89 -14.61 -7.68
CA GLY A 115 -3.18 -16.05 -7.68
C GLY A 115 -2.98 -16.72 -6.31
N ALA A 116 -2.24 -16.10 -5.39
CA ALA A 116 -2.15 -16.58 -4.01
C ALA A 116 -3.52 -16.59 -3.31
N LEU A 117 -4.43 -15.68 -3.68
CA LEU A 117 -5.79 -15.63 -3.13
C LEU A 117 -6.65 -16.82 -3.57
N GLU A 118 -6.36 -17.46 -4.70
CA GLU A 118 -7.13 -18.61 -5.19
C GLU A 118 -6.95 -19.86 -4.31
N ARG A 119 -5.78 -19.98 -3.66
CA ARG A 119 -5.46 -21.08 -2.73
C ARG A 119 -5.69 -20.71 -1.28
N LEU A 120 -6.17 -19.50 -1.02
CA LEU A 120 -6.39 -19.02 0.33
C LEU A 120 -7.66 -19.67 0.90
N HIS A 121 -7.49 -20.34 2.04
CA HIS A 121 -8.61 -20.89 2.79
C HIS A 121 -8.93 -19.97 3.98
N VAL A 122 -10.20 -19.90 4.33
CA VAL A 122 -10.69 -19.08 5.46
C VAL A 122 -11.35 -20.02 6.46
N ALA A 123 -11.05 -19.84 7.74
CA ALA A 123 -11.68 -20.63 8.78
C ALA A 123 -13.15 -20.23 8.96
N SER A 124 -14.04 -21.21 8.95
CA SER A 124 -15.42 -21.07 9.41
C SER A 124 -15.50 -21.34 10.91
N VAL A 125 -16.43 -20.69 11.62
CA VAL A 125 -16.69 -20.98 13.05
C VAL A 125 -17.26 -22.38 13.25
N THR A 126 -17.79 -22.97 12.20
CA THR A 126 -18.41 -24.31 12.18
C THR A 126 -17.42 -25.42 11.80
N GLY A 127 -16.20 -25.08 11.35
CA GLY A 127 -15.16 -26.05 10.97
C GLY A 127 -15.39 -26.75 9.62
N ALA A 128 -16.34 -26.25 8.82
CA ALA A 128 -16.56 -26.65 7.43
C ALA A 128 -15.59 -25.96 6.46
#